data_AF-A0A497QIZ8-F1
#
_entry.id   AF-A0A497QIZ8-F1
#
_cell.length_a   1.000
_cell.length_b   1.000
_cell.length_c   1.000
_cell.angle_alpha   90.00
_cell.angle_beta   90.00
_cell.angle_gamma   90.00
#
_symmetry.space_group_name_H-M   'P 1'
#
loop_
_entity.id
_entity.type
_entity.pdbx_description
1 polymer ?
#
loop_
_entity_poly.entity_id
_entity_poly.type
_entity_poly.pdbx_seq_one_letter_code
_entity_poly.pdbx_strand_id
1 'polypeptide(L)'
;MSDTLLGISSEYLYIHKKPPEKVSNYHKPYFMAFCPNDHNIENSRRKLIEKWERSRSNEDQLSKIEEIGEIENYRSFWDFNKIRKVFKVFTKKSYFVPEVSDHLFFKHGFYTAEHDIPYQQRALLDLATSNKVWLFDTNGYKKRLKILIYDIETSQFDEGKTNIPIDIIGYSSFDIVFESEKNLDNEEFSFDIVDCPSFDENIDVKQFISRNVDEEIDNLYQICKIFKNHDIISGHNILGFDKLRIYSRISWILNN
;
A
#
# COMPACT_ATOMS: atom_id res chain seq x y z
N MET A 1 0.84 -5.41 -23.99
CA MET A 1 1.51 -4.40 -23.13
C MET A 1 1.28 -4.82 -21.70
N SER A 2 2.34 -5.00 -20.91
CA SER A 2 2.15 -5.23 -19.48
C SER A 2 1.57 -3.98 -18.83
N ASP A 3 0.78 -4.21 -17.81
CA ASP A 3 0.31 -3.17 -16.92
C ASP A 3 1.47 -2.71 -16.02
N THR A 4 1.67 -1.40 -15.88
CA THR A 4 2.71 -0.83 -15.02
C THR A 4 2.13 -0.51 -13.66
N LEU A 5 2.67 -1.11 -12.60
CA LEU A 5 2.30 -0.80 -11.22
C LEU A 5 2.99 0.50 -10.78
N LEU A 6 2.23 1.52 -10.41
CA LEU A 6 2.76 2.79 -9.91
C LEU A 6 2.93 2.81 -8.40
N GLY A 7 2.15 2.01 -7.69
CA GLY A 7 2.19 1.96 -6.23
C GLY A 7 1.32 0.84 -5.67
N ILE A 8 1.50 0.58 -4.38
CA ILE A 8 0.71 -0.38 -3.62
C ILE A 8 0.46 0.19 -2.22
N SER A 9 -0.74 -0.02 -1.68
CA SER A 9 -1.06 0.15 -0.26
C SER A 9 -1.39 -1.21 0.36
N SER A 10 -1.75 -1.24 1.64
CA SER A 10 -2.22 -2.48 2.29
C SER A 10 -3.52 -3.03 1.68
N GLU A 11 -4.26 -2.22 0.93
CA GLU A 11 -5.56 -2.60 0.38
C GLU A 11 -5.62 -2.59 -1.13
N TYR A 12 -4.87 -1.70 -1.80
CA TYR A 12 -5.01 -1.44 -3.23
C TYR A 12 -3.68 -1.51 -4.00
N LEU A 13 -3.75 -2.02 -5.22
CA LEU A 13 -2.76 -1.88 -6.28
C LEU A 13 -3.15 -0.69 -7.15
N TYR A 14 -2.19 0.20 -7.42
CA TYR A 14 -2.38 1.37 -8.28
C TYR A 14 -1.70 1.10 -9.63
N ILE A 15 -2.48 0.56 -10.57
CA ILE A 15 -2.00 0.25 -11.91
C ILE A 15 -2.26 1.45 -12.82
N HIS A 16 -1.24 1.83 -13.61
CA HIS A 16 -1.31 2.98 -14.50
C HIS A 16 -2.51 2.90 -15.46
N LYS A 17 -3.32 3.96 -15.51
CA LYS A 17 -4.56 4.08 -16.31
C LYS A 17 -5.67 3.09 -15.96
N LYS A 18 -5.60 2.45 -14.79
CA LYS A 18 -6.65 1.57 -14.28
C LYS A 18 -7.21 2.07 -12.95
N PRO A 19 -8.47 1.76 -12.62
CA PRO A 19 -8.97 1.99 -11.28
C PRO A 19 -8.15 1.18 -10.25
N PRO A 20 -8.07 1.63 -8.98
CA PRO A 20 -7.42 0.87 -7.94
C PRO A 20 -8.01 -0.54 -7.80
N GLU A 21 -7.14 -1.55 -7.77
CA GLU A 21 -7.55 -2.95 -7.64
C GLU A 21 -7.24 -3.48 -6.24
N LYS A 22 -8.09 -4.34 -5.68
CA LYS A 22 -7.84 -4.86 -4.33
C LYS A 22 -6.64 -5.81 -4.33
N VAL A 23 -5.69 -5.61 -3.42
CA VAL A 23 -4.56 -6.52 -3.20
C VAL A 23 -5.05 -7.94 -2.89
N SER A 24 -6.18 -8.06 -2.18
CA SER A 24 -6.81 -9.35 -1.82
C SER A 24 -7.21 -10.21 -3.03
N ASN A 25 -7.31 -9.63 -4.23
CA ASN A 25 -7.57 -10.40 -5.45
C ASN A 25 -6.33 -11.18 -5.93
N TYR A 26 -5.14 -10.80 -5.46
CA TYR A 26 -3.86 -11.31 -5.97
C TYR A 26 -3.00 -11.96 -4.89
N HIS A 27 -3.17 -11.54 -3.64
CA HIS A 27 -2.33 -11.92 -2.52
C HIS A 27 -3.15 -12.01 -1.23
N LYS A 28 -2.83 -12.99 -0.39
CA LYS A 28 -3.44 -13.18 0.93
C LYS A 28 -2.43 -12.87 2.04
N PRO A 29 -2.80 -12.16 3.11
CA PRO A 29 -1.90 -11.94 4.24
C PRO A 29 -1.59 -13.26 4.93
N TYR A 30 -0.32 -13.48 5.25
CA TYR A 30 0.14 -14.65 5.98
C TYR A 30 1.37 -14.37 6.82
N PHE A 31 1.61 -15.26 7.76
CA PHE A 31 2.89 -15.42 8.47
C PHE A 31 3.27 -16.90 8.46
N MET A 32 4.49 -17.20 8.87
CA MET A 32 4.97 -18.58 8.95
C MET A 32 4.97 -19.06 10.39
N ALA A 33 4.51 -20.29 10.59
CA ALA A 33 4.50 -20.97 11.88
C ALA A 33 5.34 -22.24 11.81
N PHE A 34 6.07 -22.53 12.88
CA PHE A 34 6.83 -23.76 13.03
C PHE A 34 6.92 -24.16 14.50
N CYS A 35 7.39 -25.36 14.77
CA CYS A 35 7.48 -25.87 16.13
C CYS A 35 8.92 -25.78 16.67
N PRO A 36 9.09 -25.79 18.01
CA PRO A 36 10.39 -26.06 18.62
C PRO A 36 10.94 -27.44 18.18
N ASN A 37 12.25 -27.64 18.30
CA ASN A 37 12.93 -28.81 17.71
C ASN A 37 12.47 -30.17 18.31
N ASP A 38 11.91 -30.17 19.52
CA ASP A 38 11.40 -31.36 20.23
C ASP A 38 9.94 -31.71 19.87
N HIS A 39 9.29 -30.90 19.03
CA HIS A 39 7.89 -31.08 18.64
C HIS A 39 7.76 -31.53 17.18
N ASN A 40 6.85 -32.48 16.94
CA ASN A 40 6.55 -32.95 15.59
C ASN A 40 5.58 -31.98 14.87
N ILE A 41 6.05 -31.33 13.82
CA ILE A 41 5.29 -30.30 13.08
C ILE A 41 4.04 -30.86 12.39
N GLU A 42 4.09 -32.09 11.88
CA GLU A 42 2.95 -32.73 11.23
C GLU A 42 1.78 -32.89 12.20
N ASN A 43 2.05 -33.41 13.40
CA ASN A 43 1.06 -33.57 14.47
C ASN A 43 0.57 -32.22 15.01
N SER A 44 1.45 -31.25 15.21
CA SER A 44 1.08 -29.92 15.70
C SER A 44 0.21 -29.18 14.69
N ARG A 45 0.57 -29.19 13.39
CA ARG A 45 -0.25 -28.61 12.31
C ARG A 45 -1.62 -29.27 12.23
N ARG A 46 -1.68 -30.61 12.27
CA ARG A 46 -2.96 -31.34 12.26
C ARG A 46 -3.86 -30.94 13.42
N LYS A 47 -3.32 -30.87 14.65
CA LYS A 47 -4.07 -30.40 15.83
C LYS A 47 -4.56 -28.96 15.67
N LEU A 48 -3.75 -28.08 15.06
CA LEU A 48 -4.17 -26.71 14.78
C LEU A 48 -5.33 -26.66 13.78
N ILE A 49 -5.24 -27.44 12.69
CA ILE A 49 -6.33 -27.55 11.69
C ILE A 49 -7.62 -28.01 12.36
N GLU A 50 -7.58 -29.09 13.16
CA GLU A 50 -8.75 -29.60 13.88
C GLU A 50 -9.38 -28.54 14.81
N LYS A 51 -8.56 -27.73 15.49
CA LYS A 51 -9.05 -26.62 16.33
C LYS A 51 -9.65 -25.49 15.50
N TRP A 52 -8.98 -25.09 14.41
CA TRP A 52 -9.43 -24.04 13.50
C TRP A 52 -10.77 -24.40 12.84
N GLU A 53 -10.94 -25.64 12.39
CA GLU A 53 -12.20 -26.09 11.78
C GLU A 53 -13.37 -26.00 12.75
N ARG A 54 -13.14 -26.33 14.03
CA ARG A 54 -14.15 -26.23 15.10
C ARG A 54 -14.46 -24.79 15.49
N SER A 55 -13.54 -23.86 15.25
CA SER A 55 -13.70 -22.46 15.64
C SER A 55 -14.26 -21.56 14.53
N ARG A 56 -14.49 -22.08 13.31
CA ARG A 56 -14.97 -21.28 12.17
C ARG A 56 -16.28 -20.52 12.45
N SER A 57 -17.12 -21.02 13.35
CA SER A 57 -18.39 -20.41 13.76
C SER A 57 -18.30 -19.52 15.00
N ASN A 58 -17.12 -19.41 15.61
CA ASN A 58 -16.92 -18.68 16.87
C ASN A 58 -16.25 -17.32 16.59
N GLU A 59 -16.47 -16.33 17.45
CA GLU A 59 -15.76 -15.04 17.39
C GLU A 59 -14.37 -15.10 18.08
N ASP A 60 -13.63 -16.21 17.92
CA ASP A 60 -12.30 -16.38 18.51
C ASP A 60 -11.15 -15.98 17.54
N GLN A 61 -9.92 -15.97 18.04
CA GLN A 61 -8.73 -15.62 17.24
C GLN A 61 -8.53 -16.58 16.05
N LEU A 62 -8.84 -17.87 16.22
CA LEU A 62 -8.65 -18.87 15.18
C LEU A 62 -9.65 -18.67 14.03
N SER A 63 -10.86 -18.16 14.28
CA SER A 63 -11.83 -17.89 13.22
C SER A 63 -11.39 -16.79 12.24
N LYS A 64 -10.35 -16.01 12.59
CA LYS A 64 -9.71 -15.00 11.72
C LYS A 64 -8.75 -15.60 10.70
N ILE A 65 -8.38 -16.88 10.87
CA ILE A 65 -7.60 -17.66 9.89
C ILE A 65 -8.50 -17.99 8.70
N GLU A 66 -7.99 -17.71 7.50
CA GLU A 66 -8.62 -18.08 6.23
C GLU A 66 -8.16 -19.46 5.76
N GLU A 67 -6.88 -19.79 5.94
CA GLU A 67 -6.28 -21.00 5.41
C GLU A 67 -5.00 -21.38 6.18
N ILE A 68 -4.72 -22.67 6.29
CA ILE A 68 -3.46 -23.19 6.84
C ILE A 68 -2.74 -23.95 5.71
N GLY A 69 -1.66 -23.37 5.20
CA GLY A 69 -0.87 -23.90 4.08
C GLY A 69 -0.15 -25.20 4.43
N GLU A 70 0.40 -25.85 3.41
CA GLU A 70 1.16 -27.09 3.55
C GLU A 70 2.51 -26.89 4.24
N ILE A 71 3.09 -28.01 4.69
CA ILE A 71 4.43 -28.01 5.28
C ILE A 71 5.46 -27.88 4.17
N GLU A 72 6.35 -26.90 4.29
CA GLU A 72 7.43 -26.63 3.35
C GLU A 72 8.77 -26.49 4.08
N ASN A 73 9.87 -26.67 3.34
CA ASN A 73 11.21 -26.44 3.84
C ASN A 73 11.57 -24.96 3.68
N TYR A 74 12.01 -24.34 4.76
CA TYR A 74 12.41 -22.94 4.80
C TYR A 74 13.82 -22.81 5.37
N ARG A 75 14.65 -22.01 4.72
CA ARG A 75 15.99 -21.64 5.22
C ARG A 75 15.83 -20.47 6.16
N SER A 76 16.27 -20.62 7.42
CA SER A 76 16.14 -19.56 8.41
C SER A 76 16.85 -18.29 7.96
N PHE A 77 16.23 -17.13 8.17
CA PHE A 77 16.84 -15.84 7.88
C PHE A 77 17.97 -15.48 8.87
N TRP A 78 17.94 -16.07 10.07
CA TRP A 78 18.96 -15.86 11.11
C TRP A 78 20.15 -16.81 10.96
N ASP A 79 19.89 -18.07 10.60
CA ASP A 79 20.92 -19.08 10.38
C ASP A 79 20.79 -19.68 8.98
N PHE A 80 21.59 -19.19 8.04
CA PHE A 80 21.55 -19.60 6.64
C PHE A 80 21.92 -21.08 6.40
N ASN A 81 22.54 -21.75 7.39
CA ASN A 81 22.83 -23.18 7.31
C ASN A 81 21.68 -24.05 7.82
N LYS A 82 20.66 -23.43 8.43
CA LYS A 82 19.54 -24.13 9.05
C LYS A 82 18.33 -24.14 8.13
N ILE A 83 17.93 -25.34 7.72
CA ILE A 83 16.66 -25.60 7.03
C ILE A 83 15.67 -26.18 8.04
N ARG A 84 14.46 -25.65 8.07
CA ARG A 84 13.40 -26.03 9.02
C ARG A 84 12.12 -26.29 8.25
N LYS A 85 11.29 -27.18 8.78
CA LYS A 85 9.91 -27.33 8.31
C LYS A 85 9.07 -26.19 8.89
N VAL A 86 8.29 -25.53 8.04
CA VAL A 86 7.36 -24.45 8.39
C VAL A 86 6.04 -24.67 7.66
N PHE A 87 4.99 -23.95 8.04
CA PHE A 87 3.78 -23.82 7.23
C PHE A 87 3.25 -22.39 7.31
N LYS A 88 2.57 -21.95 6.25
CA LYS A 88 1.95 -20.62 6.20
C LYS A 88 0.59 -20.63 6.90
N VAL A 89 0.28 -19.56 7.64
CA VAL A 89 -1.05 -19.31 8.20
C VAL A 89 -1.59 -18.05 7.55
N PHE A 90 -2.63 -18.20 6.73
CA PHE A 90 -3.27 -17.09 6.03
C PHE A 90 -4.42 -16.53 6.86
N THR A 91 -4.52 -15.21 6.94
CA THR A 91 -5.60 -14.52 7.66
C THR A 91 -6.59 -13.87 6.70
N LYS A 92 -7.84 -13.65 7.15
CA LYS A 92 -8.86 -12.99 6.34
C LYS A 92 -8.54 -11.52 6.01
N LYS A 93 -7.75 -10.87 6.87
CA LYS A 93 -7.31 -9.46 6.78
C LYS A 93 -5.90 -9.31 7.31
N SER A 94 -5.14 -8.38 6.74
CA SER A 94 -3.73 -8.15 7.07
C SER A 94 -3.52 -7.75 8.53
N TYR A 95 -4.39 -6.89 9.07
CA TYR A 95 -4.33 -6.45 10.46
C TYR A 95 -4.70 -7.54 11.48
N PHE A 96 -5.17 -8.72 11.04
CA PHE A 96 -5.34 -9.87 11.94
C PHE A 96 -4.04 -10.67 12.15
N VAL A 97 -3.00 -10.46 11.33
CA VAL A 97 -1.74 -11.20 11.45
C VAL A 97 -1.12 -11.09 12.85
N PRO A 98 -0.96 -9.90 13.46
CA PRO A 98 -0.36 -9.79 14.79
C PRO A 98 -1.13 -10.59 15.85
N GLU A 99 -2.47 -10.43 15.88
CA GLU A 99 -3.32 -11.11 16.87
C GLU A 99 -3.30 -12.63 16.72
N VAL A 100 -3.41 -13.14 15.49
CA VAL A 100 -3.39 -14.58 15.21
C VAL A 100 -2.00 -15.15 15.50
N SER A 101 -0.94 -14.46 15.10
CA SER A 101 0.45 -14.85 15.36
C SER A 101 0.72 -14.98 16.85
N ASP A 102 0.36 -13.96 17.65
CA ASP A 102 0.51 -13.97 19.10
C ASP A 102 -0.30 -15.11 19.74
N HIS A 103 -1.52 -15.34 19.28
CA HIS A 103 -2.34 -16.43 19.79
C HIS A 103 -1.67 -17.79 19.54
N LEU A 104 -1.16 -18.03 18.32
CA LEU A 104 -0.44 -19.27 18.01
C LEU A 104 0.84 -19.40 18.83
N PHE A 105 1.56 -18.30 19.04
CA PHE A 105 2.79 -18.28 19.83
C PHE A 105 2.53 -18.60 21.31
N PHE A 106 1.71 -17.80 21.97
CA PHE A 106 1.51 -17.90 23.43
C PHE A 106 0.57 -19.03 23.85
N LYS A 107 -0.36 -19.47 22.98
CA LYS A 107 -1.40 -20.45 23.36
C LYS A 107 -1.29 -21.80 22.67
N HIS A 108 -0.57 -21.89 21.55
CA HIS A 108 -0.42 -23.15 20.82
C HIS A 108 1.04 -23.59 20.64
N GLY A 109 2.00 -22.84 21.18
CA GLY A 109 3.42 -23.23 21.25
C GLY A 109 4.14 -23.21 19.90
N PHE A 110 3.60 -22.48 18.92
CA PHE A 110 4.28 -22.25 17.65
C PHE A 110 5.29 -21.10 17.78
N TYR A 111 6.34 -21.13 16.97
CA TYR A 111 7.20 -19.98 16.74
C TYR A 111 6.77 -19.29 15.44
N THR A 112 6.64 -17.96 15.50
CA THR A 112 6.07 -17.14 14.41
C THR A 112 6.91 -15.92 14.04
N ALA A 113 8.00 -15.66 14.77
CA ALA A 113 8.76 -14.42 14.72
C ALA A 113 9.65 -14.25 13.48
N GLU A 114 9.85 -15.28 12.64
CA GLU A 114 10.78 -15.18 11.51
C GLU A 114 10.25 -14.29 10.34
N HIS A 115 9.01 -13.79 10.39
CA HIS A 115 8.36 -13.09 9.26
C HIS A 115 7.39 -11.97 9.64
N ASP A 116 7.71 -11.17 10.66
CA ASP A 116 6.94 -9.96 10.96
C ASP A 116 7.26 -8.85 9.94
N ILE A 117 6.64 -8.97 8.76
CA ILE A 117 6.81 -8.04 7.64
C ILE A 117 5.50 -7.29 7.44
N PRO A 118 5.51 -5.94 7.38
CA PRO A 118 4.28 -5.22 7.13
C PRO A 118 3.68 -5.62 5.78
N TYR A 119 2.34 -5.68 5.75
CA TYR A 119 1.63 -6.38 4.67
C TYR A 119 1.90 -5.81 3.27
N GLN A 120 2.10 -4.50 3.17
CA GLN A 120 2.42 -3.84 1.91
C GLN A 120 3.73 -4.37 1.31
N GLN A 121 4.79 -4.48 2.12
CA GLN A 121 6.09 -5.01 1.69
C GLN A 121 6.00 -6.50 1.36
N ARG A 122 5.28 -7.27 2.19
CA ARG A 122 5.01 -8.70 1.93
C ARG A 122 4.33 -8.89 0.57
N ALA A 123 3.21 -8.21 0.34
CA ALA A 123 2.47 -8.34 -0.90
C ALA A 123 3.30 -7.91 -2.12
N LEU A 124 4.05 -6.80 -2.01
CA LEU A 124 4.92 -6.34 -3.07
C LEU A 124 5.97 -7.39 -3.47
N LEU A 125 6.70 -7.94 -2.49
CA LEU A 125 7.74 -8.93 -2.73
C LEU A 125 7.18 -10.21 -3.34
N ASP A 126 6.11 -10.76 -2.77
CA ASP A 126 5.54 -12.02 -3.24
C ASP A 126 4.95 -11.91 -4.66
N LEU A 127 4.35 -10.76 -4.99
CA LEU A 127 3.85 -10.50 -6.33
C LEU A 127 4.97 -10.27 -7.36
N ALA A 128 6.06 -9.61 -6.93
CA ALA A 128 7.26 -9.41 -7.72
C ALA A 128 7.96 -10.74 -8.05
N THR A 129 8.19 -11.59 -7.05
CA THR A 129 8.83 -12.90 -7.24
C THR A 129 7.98 -13.87 -8.08
N SER A 130 6.66 -13.66 -8.10
CA SER A 130 5.74 -14.45 -8.92
C SER A 130 5.60 -13.93 -10.36
N ASN A 131 6.43 -12.95 -10.78
CA ASN A 131 6.33 -12.26 -12.07
C ASN A 131 4.92 -11.70 -12.38
N LYS A 132 4.14 -11.36 -11.34
CA LYS A 132 2.78 -10.82 -11.53
C LYS A 132 2.80 -9.30 -11.71
N VAL A 133 3.51 -8.59 -10.83
CA VAL A 133 3.68 -7.13 -10.90
C VAL A 133 5.04 -6.72 -10.35
N TRP A 134 5.61 -5.66 -10.90
CA TRP A 134 6.83 -5.01 -10.38
C TRP A 134 6.63 -3.50 -10.42
N LEU A 135 7.13 -2.80 -9.41
CA LEU A 135 6.97 -1.35 -9.31
C LEU A 135 7.70 -0.65 -10.45
N PHE A 136 6.98 0.22 -11.14
CA PHE A 136 7.43 1.04 -12.24
C PHE A 136 7.93 0.29 -13.47
N ASP A 137 7.87 -1.04 -13.54
CA ASP A 137 8.35 -1.80 -14.71
C ASP A 137 7.54 -1.46 -15.97
N THR A 138 8.23 -0.88 -16.96
CA THR A 138 7.63 -0.55 -18.25
C THR A 138 8.00 -1.55 -19.35
N ASN A 139 8.82 -2.58 -19.05
CA ASN A 139 9.42 -3.49 -20.03
C ASN A 139 10.16 -2.75 -21.14
N GLY A 140 10.94 -1.72 -20.78
CA GLY A 140 11.72 -0.90 -21.71
C GLY A 140 10.88 0.04 -22.60
N TYR A 141 9.55 0.09 -22.40
CA TYR A 141 8.70 0.99 -23.17
C TYR A 141 8.56 2.34 -22.49
N LYS A 142 8.57 3.42 -23.28
CA LYS A 142 8.24 4.76 -22.79
C LYS A 142 6.81 4.84 -22.28
N LYS A 143 6.64 5.31 -21.05
CA LYS A 143 5.34 5.57 -20.40
C LYS A 143 5.29 7.04 -19.97
N ARG A 144 4.14 7.67 -20.22
CA ARG A 144 3.86 9.05 -19.83
C ARG A 144 3.04 9.07 -18.55
N LEU A 145 3.50 9.78 -17.52
CA LEU A 145 2.80 10.01 -16.25
C LEU A 145 2.40 11.46 -16.14
N LYS A 146 1.18 11.70 -15.64
CA LYS A 146 0.68 13.03 -15.30
C LYS A 146 1.04 13.36 -13.86
N ILE A 147 1.82 14.41 -13.68
CA ILE A 147 2.28 14.90 -12.38
C ILE A 147 1.46 16.13 -12.00
N LEU A 148 0.98 16.17 -10.77
CA LEU A 148 0.39 17.35 -10.16
C LEU A 148 1.29 17.82 -9.02
N ILE A 149 1.62 19.11 -9.03
CA ILE A 149 2.19 19.80 -7.87
C ILE A 149 1.13 20.77 -7.36
N TYR A 150 0.88 20.79 -6.06
CA TYR A 150 -0.06 21.74 -5.46
C TYR A 150 0.39 22.19 -4.07
N ASP A 151 -0.19 23.31 -3.65
CA ASP A 151 0.00 23.97 -2.36
C ASP A 151 -1.27 24.74 -1.99
N ILE A 152 -1.56 24.92 -0.70
CA ILE A 152 -2.72 25.69 -0.24
C ILE A 152 -2.33 26.84 0.66
N GLU A 153 -3.13 27.90 0.65
CA GLU A 153 -3.01 29.01 1.58
C GLU A 153 -4.26 29.17 2.43
N THR A 154 -4.04 29.46 3.71
CA THR A 154 -5.08 29.76 4.69
C THR A 154 -4.72 31.04 5.45
N SER A 155 -5.66 31.98 5.54
CA SER A 155 -5.53 33.28 6.19
C SER A 155 -5.86 33.21 7.68
N GLN A 156 -6.61 32.19 8.09
CA GLN A 156 -6.96 31.95 9.49
C GLN A 156 -6.00 30.92 10.07
N PHE A 157 -5.43 31.24 11.23
CA PHE A 157 -4.64 30.31 12.04
C PHE A 157 -5.29 30.20 13.41
N ASP A 158 -5.68 28.97 13.78
CA ASP A 158 -6.23 28.68 15.10
C ASP A 158 -5.66 27.34 15.56
N GLU A 159 -4.98 27.36 16.71
CA GLU A 159 -4.26 26.19 17.21
C GLU A 159 -5.24 25.04 17.50
N GLY A 160 -4.97 23.85 16.95
CA GLY A 160 -5.84 22.68 17.10
C GLY A 160 -7.11 22.66 16.22
N LYS A 161 -7.45 23.74 15.51
CA LYS A 161 -8.61 23.77 14.61
C LYS A 161 -8.23 23.24 13.24
N THR A 162 -8.90 22.19 12.76
CA THR A 162 -8.58 21.56 11.46
C THR A 162 -9.52 21.95 10.31
N ASN A 163 -10.68 22.54 10.59
CA ASN A 163 -11.71 22.93 9.62
C ASN A 163 -11.58 24.38 9.12
N ILE A 164 -10.36 24.88 9.09
CA ILE A 164 -10.02 26.23 8.64
C ILE A 164 -10.38 26.38 7.15
N PRO A 165 -11.05 27.47 6.72
CA PRO A 165 -11.30 27.76 5.32
C PRO A 165 -10.01 27.82 4.50
N ILE A 166 -10.07 27.28 3.29
CA ILE A 166 -8.96 27.30 2.33
C ILE A 166 -9.19 28.47 1.38
N ASP A 167 -8.28 29.44 1.41
CA ASP A 167 -8.43 30.69 0.65
C ASP A 167 -7.87 30.56 -0.76
N ILE A 168 -6.74 29.85 -0.92
CA ILE A 168 -6.10 29.65 -2.21
C ILE A 168 -5.66 28.20 -2.36
N ILE A 169 -5.86 27.66 -3.56
CA ILE A 169 -5.26 26.40 -3.99
C ILE A 169 -4.43 26.71 -5.24
N GLY A 170 -3.12 26.73 -5.07
CA GLY A 170 -2.16 26.83 -6.16
C GLY A 170 -1.82 25.45 -6.68
N TYR A 171 -1.81 25.26 -7.99
CA TYR A 171 -1.38 23.99 -8.58
C TYR A 171 -0.78 24.16 -9.97
N SER A 172 0.04 23.19 -10.35
CA SER A 172 0.48 23.02 -11.72
C SER A 172 0.53 21.55 -12.11
N SER A 173 0.33 21.30 -13.40
CA SER A 173 0.19 19.98 -14.00
C SER A 173 1.11 19.87 -15.20
N PHE A 174 1.86 18.79 -15.26
CA PHE A 174 2.74 18.50 -16.38
C PHE A 174 2.94 16.99 -16.54
N ASP A 175 3.46 16.60 -17.69
CA ASP A 175 3.75 15.21 -17.99
C ASP A 175 5.25 14.93 -17.84
N ILE A 176 5.60 13.75 -17.36
CA ILE A 176 6.94 13.18 -17.52
C ILE A 176 6.84 11.91 -18.38
N VAL A 177 7.88 11.60 -19.13
CA VAL A 177 8.03 10.30 -19.80
C VAL A 177 9.20 9.57 -19.17
N PHE A 178 8.96 8.33 -18.80
CA PHE A 178 9.97 7.45 -18.23
C PHE A 178 9.96 6.09 -18.93
N GLU A 179 11.09 5.40 -18.87
CA GLU A 179 11.23 4.00 -19.26
C GLU A 179 11.99 3.26 -18.16
N SER A 180 11.68 1.99 -17.98
CA SER A 180 12.33 1.15 -17.00
C SER A 180 12.25 -0.31 -17.44
N GLU A 181 13.21 -1.09 -17.00
CA GLU A 181 13.23 -2.53 -17.23
C GLU A 181 13.88 -3.21 -16.04
N LYS A 182 13.47 -4.46 -15.80
CA LYS A 182 14.08 -5.33 -14.81
C LYS A 182 14.56 -6.61 -15.46
N ASN A 183 15.68 -7.11 -14.98
CA ASN A 183 16.15 -8.46 -15.24
C ASN A 183 16.48 -9.13 -13.90
N LEU A 184 15.53 -9.94 -13.41
CA LEU A 184 15.67 -10.61 -12.11
C LEU A 184 16.71 -11.73 -12.12
N ASP A 185 17.02 -12.31 -13.29
CA ASP A 185 18.01 -13.38 -13.40
C ASP A 185 19.44 -12.86 -13.19
N ASN A 186 19.68 -11.60 -13.58
CA ASN A 186 20.98 -10.92 -13.43
C ASN A 186 20.98 -9.87 -12.30
N GLU A 187 19.87 -9.69 -11.60
CA GLU A 187 19.69 -8.62 -10.60
C GLU A 187 19.91 -7.19 -11.15
N GLU A 188 19.56 -6.96 -12.42
CA GLU A 188 19.72 -5.68 -13.10
C GLU A 188 18.39 -4.89 -13.15
N PHE A 189 18.49 -3.58 -12.94
CA PHE A 189 17.34 -2.67 -13.00
C PHE A 189 17.75 -1.37 -13.68
N SER A 190 16.96 -0.92 -14.65
CA SER A 190 17.10 0.39 -15.29
C SER A 190 15.86 1.24 -15.01
N PHE A 191 16.06 2.54 -14.82
CA PHE A 191 14.99 3.51 -14.68
C PHE A 191 15.49 4.87 -15.15
N ASP A 192 14.89 5.39 -16.20
CA ASP A 192 15.28 6.65 -16.81
C ASP A 192 14.06 7.54 -17.05
N ILE A 193 14.16 8.81 -16.64
CA ILE A 193 13.22 9.86 -17.05
C ILE A 193 13.78 10.44 -18.35
N VAL A 194 13.13 10.13 -19.46
CA VAL A 194 13.60 10.44 -20.81
C VAL A 194 13.02 11.72 -21.39
N ASP A 195 11.94 12.23 -20.79
CA ASP A 195 11.31 13.50 -21.13
C ASP A 195 10.74 14.11 -19.85
N CYS A 196 11.15 15.33 -19.54
CA CYS A 196 10.64 16.09 -18.41
C CYS A 196 10.71 17.56 -18.80
N PRO A 197 9.63 18.33 -18.63
CA PRO A 197 9.64 19.73 -19.00
C PRO A 197 10.69 20.47 -18.16
N SER A 198 11.49 21.29 -18.84
CA SER A 198 12.47 22.15 -18.18
C SER A 198 11.76 23.23 -17.35
N PHE A 199 12.41 23.74 -16.30
CA PHE A 199 11.84 24.82 -15.47
C PHE A 199 11.56 26.11 -16.26
N ASP A 200 12.20 26.28 -17.42
CA ASP A 200 12.00 27.42 -18.33
C ASP A 200 10.86 27.19 -19.35
N GLU A 201 10.33 25.98 -19.45
CA GLU A 201 9.07 25.75 -20.16
C GLU A 201 7.93 26.40 -19.37
N ASN A 202 7.00 27.05 -20.06
CA ASN A 202 5.84 27.75 -19.49
C ASN A 202 4.87 26.78 -18.79
N ILE A 203 5.31 26.14 -17.71
CA ILE A 203 4.49 25.36 -16.80
C ILE A 203 3.63 26.37 -16.05
N ASP A 204 2.39 26.54 -16.52
CA ASP A 204 1.47 27.53 -15.99
C ASP A 204 1.03 27.16 -14.57
N VAL A 205 1.17 28.10 -13.64
CA VAL A 205 0.70 27.96 -12.27
C VAL A 205 -0.71 28.51 -12.19
N LYS A 206 -1.67 27.61 -11.91
CA LYS A 206 -3.08 27.95 -11.78
C LYS A 206 -3.42 28.16 -10.32
N GLN A 207 -4.31 29.11 -10.06
CA GLN A 207 -4.76 29.42 -8.72
C GLN A 207 -6.28 29.44 -8.66
N PHE A 208 -6.84 28.68 -7.74
CA PHE A 208 -8.22 28.83 -7.31
C PHE A 208 -8.24 29.73 -6.09
N ILE A 209 -9.04 30.79 -6.12
CA ILE A 209 -9.17 31.77 -5.04
C ILE A 209 -10.60 31.70 -4.54
N SER A 210 -10.77 31.55 -3.24
CA SER A 210 -12.06 31.46 -2.56
C SER A 210 -12.31 32.72 -1.74
N ARG A 211 -13.37 33.46 -2.06
CA ARG A 211 -13.77 34.67 -1.31
C ARG A 211 -14.94 34.42 -0.36
N ASN A 212 -15.61 33.29 -0.50
CA ASN A 212 -16.73 32.85 0.30
C ASN A 212 -16.81 31.31 0.29
N VAL A 213 -17.72 30.76 1.09
CA VAL A 213 -17.86 29.31 1.27
C VAL A 213 -18.34 28.62 -0.01
N ASP A 214 -19.21 29.24 -0.80
CA ASP A 214 -19.69 28.65 -2.05
C ASP A 214 -18.56 28.51 -3.07
N GLU A 215 -17.72 29.55 -3.22
CA GLU A 215 -16.50 29.51 -4.05
C GLU A 215 -15.50 28.46 -3.52
N GLU A 216 -15.33 28.33 -2.21
CA GLU A 216 -14.51 27.28 -1.59
C GLU A 216 -15.01 25.88 -1.95
N ILE A 217 -16.32 25.62 -1.82
CA ILE A 217 -16.92 24.33 -2.18
C ILE A 217 -16.67 24.00 -3.65
N ASP A 218 -16.91 24.96 -4.54
CA ASP A 218 -16.67 24.79 -5.98
C ASP A 218 -15.19 24.50 -6.25
N ASN A 219 -14.27 25.27 -5.65
CA ASN A 219 -12.82 25.09 -5.83
C ASN A 219 -12.34 23.74 -5.28
N LEU A 220 -12.81 23.32 -4.10
CA LEU A 220 -12.51 22.00 -3.51
C LEU A 220 -13.04 20.86 -4.38
N TYR A 221 -14.21 21.03 -4.99
CA TYR A 221 -14.74 20.06 -5.92
C TYR A 221 -13.90 19.97 -7.21
N GLN A 222 -13.47 21.10 -7.77
CA GLN A 222 -12.61 21.12 -8.96
C GLN A 222 -11.24 20.50 -8.67
N ILE A 223 -10.59 20.81 -7.55
CA ILE A 223 -9.29 20.21 -7.23
C ILE A 223 -9.40 18.69 -7.02
N CYS A 224 -10.51 18.19 -6.46
CA CYS A 224 -10.74 16.74 -6.35
C CYS A 224 -10.82 16.06 -7.73
N LYS A 225 -11.42 16.71 -8.73
CA LYS A 225 -11.41 16.22 -10.12
C LYS A 225 -10.00 16.22 -10.71
N ILE A 226 -9.22 17.27 -10.41
CA ILE A 226 -7.83 17.38 -10.83
C ILE A 226 -7.02 16.24 -10.21
N PHE A 227 -7.08 16.00 -8.90
CA PHE A 227 -6.39 14.89 -8.23
C PHE A 227 -6.67 13.54 -8.90
N LYS A 228 -7.93 13.26 -9.23
CA LYS A 228 -8.34 12.01 -9.87
C LYS A 228 -7.70 11.77 -11.25
N ASN A 229 -7.28 12.84 -11.93
CA ASN A 229 -6.76 12.79 -13.30
C ASN A 229 -5.23 12.74 -13.38
N HIS A 230 -4.54 12.63 -12.24
CA HIS A 230 -3.07 12.58 -12.16
C HIS A 230 -2.59 11.26 -11.59
N ASP A 231 -1.40 10.84 -12.05
CA ASP A 231 -0.78 9.58 -11.67
C ASP A 231 0.07 9.74 -10.39
N ILE A 232 0.73 10.90 -10.26
CA ILE A 232 1.55 11.26 -9.09
C ILE A 232 1.14 12.65 -8.63
N ILE A 233 0.95 12.79 -7.32
CA ILE A 233 0.64 14.06 -6.66
C ILE A 233 1.80 14.38 -5.73
N SER A 234 2.35 15.58 -5.86
CA SER A 234 3.49 16.09 -5.11
C SER A 234 3.22 17.51 -4.62
N GLY A 235 4.12 18.01 -3.77
CA GLY A 235 4.06 19.33 -3.16
C GLY A 235 4.91 19.36 -1.89
N HIS A 236 5.05 20.53 -1.28
CA HIS A 236 5.82 20.69 -0.07
C HIS A 236 4.96 20.37 1.16
N ASN A 237 5.36 19.39 1.99
CA ASN A 237 4.64 18.99 3.20
C ASN A 237 3.15 18.55 3.01
N ILE A 238 2.77 18.14 1.81
CA ILE A 238 1.37 17.80 1.49
C ILE A 238 0.76 16.72 2.38
N LEU A 239 1.54 15.74 2.84
CA LEU A 239 1.02 14.66 3.69
C LEU A 239 0.80 15.11 5.13
N GLY A 240 1.63 16.02 5.64
CA GLY A 240 1.58 16.51 7.01
C GLY A 240 0.62 17.68 7.21
N PHE A 241 0.32 18.43 6.15
CA PHE A 241 -0.50 19.64 6.23
C PHE A 241 -1.61 19.68 5.18
N ASP A 242 -1.32 19.91 3.91
CA ASP A 242 -2.30 20.27 2.88
C ASP A 242 -3.42 19.24 2.72
N LYS A 243 -3.04 17.96 2.58
CA LYS A 243 -3.98 16.85 2.46
C LYS A 243 -4.88 16.76 3.68
N LEU A 244 -4.31 16.92 4.89
CA LEU A 244 -5.07 16.86 6.13
C LEU A 244 -6.06 18.03 6.23
N ARG A 245 -5.65 19.24 5.82
CA ARG A 245 -6.48 20.44 5.79
C ARG A 245 -7.64 20.30 4.81
N ILE A 246 -7.36 19.94 3.56
CA ILE A 246 -8.37 19.68 2.53
C ILE A 246 -9.37 18.61 3.01
N TYR A 247 -8.87 17.46 3.50
CA TYR A 247 -9.73 16.38 3.98
C TYR A 247 -10.62 16.80 5.15
N SER A 248 -10.04 17.48 6.14
CA SER A 248 -10.78 17.94 7.32
C SER A 248 -11.83 18.98 6.96
N ARG A 249 -11.49 19.90 6.04
CA ARG A 249 -12.40 20.94 5.57
C ARG A 249 -13.57 20.35 4.78
N ILE A 250 -13.30 19.47 3.81
CA ILE A 250 -14.35 18.77 3.06
C ILE A 250 -15.25 17.98 4.00
N SER A 251 -14.66 17.27 4.97
CA SER A 251 -15.41 16.48 5.95
C SER A 251 -16.29 17.36 6.84
N TRP A 252 -15.84 18.57 7.21
CA TRP A 252 -16.65 19.52 7.96
C TRP A 252 -17.82 20.05 7.13
N ILE A 253 -17.58 20.46 5.88
CA ILE A 253 -18.59 20.96 4.94
C ILE A 253 -19.68 19.91 4.68
N LEU A 254 -19.31 18.63 4.53
CA LEU A 254 -20.30 17.58 4.24
C LEU A 254 -21.19 17.22 5.43
N ASN A 255 -20.82 17.62 6.65
CA ASN A 255 -21.51 17.26 7.89
C ASN A 255 -22.25 18.44 8.55
N ASN A 256 -22.18 19.65 7.99
CA ASN A 256 -22.83 20.87 8.51
C ASN A 256 -23.50 21.64 7.38
#